data_AF-A0A5B8VY03-F1
#
_entry.id   AF-A0A5B8VY03-F1
#
_cell.length_a   1.000
_cell.length_b   1.000
_cell.length_c   1.000
_cell.angle_alpha   90.00
_cell.angle_beta   90.00
_cell.angle_gamma   90.00
#
_symmetry.space_group_name_H-M   'P 1'
#
loop_
_entity.id
_entity.type
_entity.pdbx_description
1 polymer ?
#
loop_
_entity_poly.entity_id
_entity_poly.type
_entity_poly.pdbx_seq_one_letter_code
_entity_poly.pdbx_strand_id
1 'polypeptide(L)' 'MLKKGEHIEGTPTELQVLLDQEPEAMEFFESLSKSYKQGYCDWVGSAKQEDTRKVRADKAMIMLRNKQKTLKT' A
#
# COMPACT_ATOMS: atom_id res chain seq x y z
N MET A 1 -14.48 -3.05 4.58
CA MET A 1 -14.19 -4.25 3.78
C MET A 1 -14.72 -3.98 2.39
N LEU A 2 -13.87 -4.15 1.39
CA LEU A 2 -14.24 -4.03 -0.02
C LEU A 2 -15.22 -5.14 -0.38
N LYS A 3 -16.15 -4.88 -1.30
CA LYS A 3 -16.95 -5.97 -1.88
C LYS A 3 -16.08 -6.80 -2.82
N LYS A 4 -16.53 -8.03 -3.09
CA LYS A 4 -15.82 -8.93 -4.03
C LYS A 4 -15.73 -8.26 -5.41
N GLY A 5 -14.51 -8.10 -5.90
CA GLY A 5 -14.23 -7.47 -7.19
C GLY A 5 -14.07 -5.94 -7.15
N GLU A 6 -14.25 -5.31 -5.98
CA GLU A 6 -13.91 -3.89 -5.79
C GLU A 6 -12.43 -3.73 -5.46
N HIS A 7 -11.84 -2.69 -6.02
CA HIS A 7 -10.46 -2.28 -5.81
C HIS A 7 -10.43 -0.82 -5.39
N ILE A 8 -9.44 -0.44 -4.58
CA ILE A 8 -9.16 0.95 -4.29
C ILE A 8 -8.60 1.60 -5.56
N GLU A 9 -9.22 2.68 -5.99
CA GLU A 9 -8.73 3.46 -7.12
C GLU A 9 -7.52 4.30 -6.69
N GLY A 10 -6.41 4.15 -7.42
CA GLY A 10 -5.16 4.85 -7.12
C GLY A 10 -4.45 4.40 -5.84
N THR A 11 -3.50 5.20 -5.40
CA THR A 11 -2.76 4.99 -4.16
C THR A 11 -3.46 5.73 -3.01
N PRO A 12 -3.82 5.05 -1.90
CA PRO A 12 -4.37 5.72 -0.73
C PRO A 12 -3.45 6.83 -0.22
N THR A 13 -4.02 7.96 0.19
CA THR A 13 -3.25 9.13 0.66
C THR A 13 -2.28 8.78 1.78
N GLU A 14 -2.69 7.94 2.74
CA GLU A 14 -1.82 7.54 3.85
C GLU A 14 -0.58 6.76 3.39
N LEU A 15 -0.68 6.01 2.29
CA LEU A 15 0.47 5.31 1.71
C LEU A 15 1.30 6.25 0.83
N GLN A 16 0.65 7.08 -0.01
CA GLN A 16 1.33 8.00 -0.92
C GLN A 16 2.24 8.97 -0.17
N VAL A 17 1.75 9.56 0.93
CA VAL A 17 2.53 10.50 1.76
C VAL A 17 3.83 9.87 2.28
N LEU A 18 3.82 8.57 2.59
CA LEU A 18 5.02 7.86 3.06
C LEU A 18 5.94 7.50 1.90
N LEU A 19 5.40 7.10 0.75
CA LEU A 19 6.18 6.82 -0.46
C LEU A 19 6.91 8.07 -0.96
N ASP A 20 6.25 9.22 -0.95
CA ASP A 20 6.83 10.50 -1.39
C ASP A 20 8.05 10.91 -0.56
N GLN A 21 8.14 10.43 0.70
CA GLN A 21 9.25 10.72 1.61
C GLN A 21 10.41 9.72 1.48
N GLU A 22 10.21 8.58 0.81
CA GLU A 22 11.23 7.54 0.68
C GLU A 22 11.40 7.08 -0.78
N PRO A 23 12.30 7.74 -1.53
CA PRO A 23 12.52 7.48 -2.94
C PRO A 23 12.84 6.02 -3.28
N GLU A 24 13.62 5.32 -2.44
CA GLU A 24 13.97 3.90 -2.67
C GLU A 24 12.74 2.97 -2.55
N ALA A 25 11.88 3.22 -1.57
CA ALA A 25 10.65 2.46 -1.39
C ALA A 25 9.65 2.76 -2.52
N MET A 26 9.58 4.02 -2.96
CA MET A 26 8.78 4.46 -4.10
C MET A 26 9.26 3.82 -5.40
N GLU A 27 10.56 3.80 -5.67
CA GLU A 27 11.13 3.15 -6.85
C GLU A 27 10.80 1.65 -6.87
N PHE A 28 10.97 0.97 -5.74
CA PHE A 28 10.58 -0.44 -5.64
C PHE A 28 9.08 -0.63 -5.87
N PHE A 29 8.23 0.18 -5.22
CA PHE A 29 6.78 0.13 -5.40
C PHE A 29 6.40 0.35 -6.87
N GLU A 30 6.98 1.34 -7.53
CA GLU A 30 6.75 1.65 -8.94
C GLU A 30 7.19 0.52 -9.89
N SER A 31 8.23 -0.23 -9.52
CA SER A 31 8.69 -1.41 -10.28
C SER A 31 7.74 -2.62 -10.19
N LEU A 32 6.81 -2.63 -9.24
CA LEU A 32 5.84 -3.72 -9.08
C LEU A 32 4.83 -3.75 -10.24
N SER A 33 4.36 -4.97 -10.57
CA SER A 33 3.23 -5.11 -11.49
C SER A 33 1.96 -4.49 -10.90
N LYS A 34 1.00 -4.16 -11.76
CA LYS A 34 -0.29 -3.58 -11.37
C LYS A 34 -0.99 -4.37 -10.25
N SER A 35 -0.98 -5.71 -10.32
CA SER A 35 -1.63 -6.57 -9.32
C SER A 35 -0.97 -6.47 -7.94
N TYR A 36 0.35 -6.34 -7.85
CA TYR A 36 1.05 -6.18 -6.58
C TYR A 36 0.82 -4.79 -5.99
N LYS A 37 0.90 -3.73 -6.81
CA LYS A 37 0.52 -2.36 -6.37
C LYS A 37 -0.90 -2.34 -5.81
N GLN A 38 -1.84 -2.94 -6.55
CA GLN A 38 -3.24 -3.03 -6.14
C GLN A 38 -3.41 -3.76 -4.80
N GLY A 39 -2.65 -4.83 -4.55
CA GLY A 39 -2.70 -5.54 -3.27
C GLY A 39 -2.35 -4.64 -2.07
N TYR A 40 -1.33 -3.80 -2.19
CA TYR A 40 -0.99 -2.81 -1.17
C TYR A 40 -2.07 -1.74 -1.03
N CYS A 41 -2.53 -1.16 -2.15
CA CYS A 41 -3.56 -0.12 -2.16
C CYS A 41 -4.88 -0.63 -1.55
N ASP A 42 -5.32 -1.83 -1.91
CA ASP A 42 -6.53 -2.46 -1.39
C ASP A 42 -6.41 -2.72 0.11
N TRP A 43 -5.26 -3.23 0.56
CA TRP A 43 -5.09 -3.51 1.99
C TRP A 43 -5.10 -2.25 2.83
N VAL A 44 -4.39 -1.20 2.42
CA VAL A 44 -4.39 0.08 3.13
C VAL A 44 -5.78 0.73 3.02
N GLY A 45 -6.25 0.99 1.80
CA GLY A 45 -7.47 1.76 1.54
C GLY A 45 -8.78 1.08 1.96
N SER A 46 -8.81 -0.26 2.09
CA SER A 46 -10.03 -0.98 2.51
C SER A 46 -10.44 -0.75 3.97
N ALA A 47 -9.56 -0.15 4.79
CA ALA A 47 -9.86 0.13 6.18
C ALA A 47 -10.78 1.35 6.30
N LYS A 48 -11.88 1.19 7.06
CA LYS A 48 -12.88 2.25 7.25
C LYS A 48 -12.35 3.40 8.09
N GLN A 49 -11.53 3.10 9.09
CA GLN A 49 -10.95 4.09 10.01
C GLN A 49 -9.60 4.57 9.49
N GLU A 50 -9.39 5.88 9.52
CA GLU A 50 -8.14 6.52 9.11
C GLU A 50 -6.93 6.02 9.90
N ASP A 51 -7.05 5.88 11.23
CA ASP A 51 -5.96 5.37 12.07
C ASP A 51 -5.53 3.96 11.65
N THR A 52 -6.49 3.12 11.25
CA THR A 52 -6.16 1.79 10.71
C THR A 52 -5.46 1.89 9.36
N ARG A 53 -5.82 2.85 8.50
CA ARG A 53 -5.11 3.07 7.23
C ARG A 53 -3.68 3.50 7.47
N LYS A 54 -3.44 4.44 8.41
CA LYS A 54 -2.09 4.87 8.81
C LYS A 54 -1.23 3.70 9.30
N VAL A 55 -1.75 2.91 10.24
CA VAL A 55 -1.03 1.72 10.75
C VAL A 55 -0.73 0.70 9.65
N ARG A 56 -1.64 0.50 8.68
CA ARG A 56 -1.38 -0.38 7.54
C ARG A 56 -0.37 0.21 6.56
N ALA A 57 -0.40 1.52 6.32
CA ALA A 57 0.56 2.22 5.48
C ALA A 57 1.98 2.09 6.06
N ASP A 58 2.15 2.29 7.37
CA ASP A 58 3.44 2.09 8.05
C ASP A 58 3.97 0.66 7.88
N LYS A 59 3.08 -0.35 8.02
CA LYS A 59 3.44 -1.75 7.78
C LYS A 59 3.78 -2.02 6.32
N ALA A 60 3.04 -1.43 5.38
CA ALA A 60 3.33 -1.54 3.96
C ALA A 60 4.72 -0.97 3.65
N MET A 61 5.10 0.17 4.24
CA MET A 61 6.44 0.73 4.08
C MET A 61 7.54 -0.19 4.60
N ILE A 62 7.35 -0.85 5.74
CA ILE A 62 8.31 -1.87 6.21
C ILE A 62 8.49 -2.98 5.18
N MET A 63 7.42 -3.44 4.55
CA MET A 63 7.49 -4.50 3.52
C MET A 63 8.17 -4.00 2.24
N LEU A 64 7.84 -2.79 1.78
CA LEU A 64 8.40 -2.19 0.57
C LEU A 64 9.90 -1.90 0.71
N ARG A 65 10.33 -1.37 1.85
CA ARG A 65 11.77 -1.19 2.18
C ARG A 65 12.53 -2.52 2.12
N ASN A 66 11.86 -3.61 2.51
CA ASN A 66 12.42 -4.97 2.43
C ASN A 66 12.24 -5.63 1.04
N LYS A 67 11.86 -4.87 0.01
CA LYS A 67 11.62 -5.35 -1.36
C LYS A 67 10.63 -6.51 -1.44
N GLN A 68 9.63 -6.52 -0.57
CA GLN A 68 8.59 -7.55 -0.56
C GLN A 68 7.47 -7.18 -1.54
N LYS A 69 7.17 -8.08 -2.48
CA LYS A 69 6.15 -7.85 -3.52
C LYS A 69 4.72 -8.07 -3.03
N THR A 70 4.55 -8.82 -1.94
CA THR A 70 3.24 -9.21 -1.40
C THR A 70 3.18 -8.91 0.08
N LEU A 71 1.96 -8.65 0.55
CA LEU A 71 1.66 -8.59 1.97
C LEU A 71 2.03 -9.92 2.63
N LYS A 72 2.95 -9.89 3.58
CA LYS A 72 3.23 -11.03 4.47
C LYS A 72 2.74 -10.65 5.85
N THR A 73 1.64 -11.28 6.27
CA THR A 73 1.12 -11.22 7.64
C THR A 73 2.01 -11.99 8.61
#